data_AF-E6TR39-F1
#
_entry.id   AF-E6TR39-F1
#
_cell.length_a   1.000
_cell.length_b   1.000
_cell.length_c   1.000
_cell.angle_alpha   90.00
_cell.angle_beta   90.00
_cell.angle_gamma   90.00
#
_symmetry.space_group_name_H-M   'P 1'
#
loop_
_entity.id
_entity.type
_entity.pdbx_description
1 polymer ?
#
loop_
_entity_poly.entity_id
_entity_poly.type
_entity_poly.pdbx_seq_one_letter_code
_entity_poly.pdbx_strand_id
1 'polypeptide(L)'
;MSEELDFVALRKVSREEFMSLAQDGMRELFDLEQYKVVDSSKEKSMYHFVYDTSTHECYLIDLHICYELLAEFFSKGDKQKVLSYLNKITAFKE
;
A
#
# COMPACT_ATOMS: atom_id res chain seq x y z
N MET A 1 -10.65 20.89 -7.25
CA MET A 1 -9.22 21.02 -7.60
C MET A 1 -8.64 19.64 -7.47
N SER A 2 -8.20 19.05 -8.57
CA SER A 2 -7.51 17.75 -8.53
C SER A 2 -6.10 18.03 -8.07
N GLU A 3 -5.88 17.99 -6.75
CA GLU A 3 -4.52 17.88 -6.24
C GLU A 3 -3.92 16.63 -6.90
N GLU A 4 -2.80 16.82 -7.58
CA GLU A 4 -2.11 15.74 -8.26
C GLU A 4 -1.61 14.80 -7.16
N LEU A 5 -2.32 13.70 -6.96
CA LEU A 5 -2.02 12.77 -5.89
C LEU A 5 -0.64 12.18 -6.13
N ASP A 6 0.28 12.49 -5.22
CA ASP A 6 1.60 11.91 -5.26
C ASP A 6 1.51 10.52 -4.63
N PHE A 7 1.49 9.49 -5.49
CA PHE A 7 1.44 8.09 -5.09
C PHE A 7 2.81 7.66 -4.57
N VAL A 8 3.15 8.12 -3.36
CA VAL A 8 4.45 7.93 -2.71
C VAL A 8 4.24 7.30 -1.34
N ALA A 9 5.13 6.36 -0.97
CA ALA A 9 5.13 5.81 0.38
C ALA A 9 5.44 6.90 1.41
N LEU A 10 4.83 6.83 2.59
CA LEU A 10 5.26 7.64 3.74
C LEU A 10 6.68 7.28 4.14
N ARG A 11 7.00 5.97 4.10
CA ARG A 11 8.34 5.41 4.30
C ARG A 11 8.35 3.91 4.01
N LYS A 12 9.54 3.37 3.79
CA LYS A 12 9.79 1.93 3.86
C LYS A 12 9.77 1.47 5.33
N VAL A 13 9.27 0.27 5.59
CA VAL A 13 9.25 -0.34 6.93
C VAL A 13 9.97 -1.67 6.92
N SER A 14 10.64 -1.99 8.03
CA SER A 14 11.27 -3.31 8.20
C SER A 14 10.19 -4.39 8.38
N ARG A 15 10.59 -5.66 8.21
CA ARG A 15 9.70 -6.80 8.48
C ARG A 15 9.25 -6.83 9.94
N GLU A 16 10.16 -6.60 10.88
CA GLU A 16 9.87 -6.59 12.31
C GLU A 16 8.88 -5.47 12.66
N GLU A 17 9.07 -4.31 12.06
CA GLU A 17 8.15 -3.19 12.22
C GLU A 17 6.77 -3.50 11.66
N PHE A 18 6.70 -4.03 10.43
CA PHE A 18 5.45 -4.45 9.82
C PHE A 18 4.67 -5.44 10.71
N MET A 19 5.36 -6.46 11.23
CA MET A 19 4.76 -7.44 12.15
C MET A 19 4.29 -6.79 13.46
N SER A 20 4.98 -5.76 13.95
CA SER A 20 4.56 -5.00 15.14
C SER A 20 3.32 -4.16 14.90
N LEU A 21 3.14 -3.64 13.68
CA LEU A 21 1.99 -2.82 13.28
C LEU A 21 0.76 -3.67 12.91
N ALA A 22 0.97 -4.94 12.56
CA ALA A 22 -0.08 -5.91 12.24
C ALA A 22 -0.47 -6.84 13.40
N GLN A 23 -0.22 -6.42 14.65
CA GLN A 23 -0.36 -7.27 15.83
C GLN A 23 -1.77 -7.85 16.01
N ASP A 24 -2.82 -7.09 15.70
CA ASP A 24 -4.21 -7.55 15.82
C ASP A 24 -4.74 -8.20 14.54
N GLY A 25 -3.87 -8.37 13.54
CA GLY A 25 -4.18 -9.02 12.27
C GLY A 25 -3.84 -8.16 11.07
N MET A 26 -3.84 -8.84 9.93
CA MET A 26 -3.66 -8.27 8.61
C MET A 26 -4.79 -8.73 7.70
N ARG A 27 -5.25 -7.84 6.84
CA ARG A 27 -6.22 -8.12 5.80
C ARG A 27 -5.63 -7.74 4.44
N GLU A 28 -5.55 -8.70 3.54
CA GLU A 28 -5.29 -8.41 2.14
C GLU A 28 -6.53 -7.75 1.52
N LEU A 29 -6.33 -6.59 0.89
CA LEU A 29 -7.38 -5.85 0.22
C LEU A 29 -7.48 -6.25 -1.24
N PHE A 30 -6.34 -6.29 -1.93
CA PHE A 30 -6.19 -6.86 -3.26
C PHE A 30 -4.72 -7.18 -3.56
N ASP A 31 -4.52 -8.00 -4.60
CA ASP A 31 -3.23 -8.28 -5.21
C ASP A 31 -3.21 -7.84 -6.68
N LEU A 32 -2.05 -7.39 -7.15
CA LEU A 32 -1.78 -7.09 -8.54
C LEU A 32 -0.31 -7.37 -8.86
N GLU A 33 -0.05 -8.39 -9.67
CA GLU A 33 1.30 -8.87 -9.98
C GLU A 33 2.11 -9.17 -8.71
N GLN A 34 3.30 -8.59 -8.55
CA GLN A 34 4.12 -8.76 -7.35
C GLN A 34 3.61 -7.98 -6.13
N TYR A 35 2.61 -7.11 -6.29
CA TYR A 35 2.18 -6.22 -5.23
C TYR A 35 0.95 -6.73 -4.49
N LYS A 36 0.96 -6.59 -3.17
CA LYS A 36 -0.19 -6.78 -2.29
C LYS A 36 -0.48 -5.49 -1.56
N VAL A 37 -1.74 -5.05 -1.60
CA VAL A 37 -2.20 -3.94 -0.76
C VAL A 37 -2.89 -4.53 0.46
N VAL A 38 -2.40 -4.18 1.64
CA VAL A 38 -2.83 -4.79 2.90
C VAL A 38 -3.15 -3.74 3.93
N ASP A 39 -4.20 -4.01 4.70
CA ASP A 39 -4.52 -3.31 5.93
C ASP A 39 -4.02 -4.12 7.10
N SER A 40 -3.64 -3.42 8.16
CA SER A 40 -3.37 -4.05 9.44
C SER A 40 -3.86 -3.17 10.58
N SER A 41 -4.08 -3.78 11.73
CA SER A 41 -4.54 -3.09 12.92
C SER A 41 -3.61 -3.35 14.10
N LYS A 42 -3.44 -2.30 14.90
CA LYS A 42 -2.86 -2.39 16.25
C LYS A 42 -3.64 -1.48 17.18
N GLU A 43 -4.20 -2.07 18.22
CA GLU A 43 -5.10 -1.46 19.19
C GLU A 43 -6.29 -0.74 18.51
N LYS A 44 -6.24 0.59 18.46
CA LYS A 44 -7.28 1.44 17.85
C LYS A 44 -6.81 2.13 16.56
N SER A 45 -5.62 1.77 16.07
CA SER A 45 -5.01 2.36 14.88
C SER A 45 -5.02 1.37 13.71
N MET A 46 -5.32 1.90 12.53
CA MET A 46 -5.22 1.20 11.24
C MET A 46 -3.97 1.67 10.51
N TYR A 47 -3.30 0.75 9.83
CA TYR A 47 -2.12 1.00 9.02
C TYR A 47 -2.30 0.36 7.66
N HIS A 48 -1.82 1.02 6.61
CA HIS A 48 -2.00 0.62 5.23
C HIS A 48 -0.65 0.42 4.57
N PHE A 49 -0.47 -0.68 3.86
CA PHE A 49 0.81 -1.02 3.26
C PHE A 49 0.67 -1.47 1.82
N VAL A 50 1.73 -1.20 1.05
CA VAL A 50 2.06 -1.93 -0.17
C VAL A 50 3.20 -2.88 0.15
N TYR A 51 3.00 -4.17 -0.13
CA TYR A 51 4.01 -5.20 0.01
C TYR A 51 4.44 -5.69 -1.36
N ASP A 52 5.74 -5.54 -1.67
CA ASP A 52 6.36 -6.11 -2.87
C ASP A 52 6.85 -7.53 -2.55
N THR A 53 6.16 -8.52 -3.10
CA THR A 53 6.48 -9.94 -2.91
C THR A 53 7.76 -10.38 -3.63
N SER A 54 8.25 -9.60 -4.59
CA SER A 54 9.48 -9.91 -5.32
C SER A 54 10.74 -9.53 -4.53
N THR A 55 10.69 -8.42 -3.79
CA THR A 55 11.79 -7.95 -2.94
C THR A 55 11.59 -8.20 -1.45
N HIS A 56 10.38 -8.62 -1.06
CA HIS A 56 9.94 -8.74 0.33
C HIS A 56 9.97 -7.41 1.11
N GLU A 57 9.78 -6.29 0.42
CA GLU A 57 9.79 -4.95 1.01
C GLU A 57 8.37 -4.46 1.30
N CYS A 58 8.20 -3.80 2.45
CA CYS A 58 6.94 -3.20 2.87
C CYS A 58 7.05 -1.68 2.88
N TYR A 59 6.00 -1.02 2.38
CA TYR A 59 5.92 0.43 2.24
C TYR A 59 4.66 0.91 2.96
N LEU A 60 4.82 1.76 3.98
CA LEU A 60 3.69 2.37 4.68
C LEU A 60 3.11 3.47 3.80
N ILE A 61 1.80 3.44 3.56
CA ILE A 61 1.06 4.46 2.82
C ILE A 61 -0.01 5.09 3.71
N ASP A 62 -0.46 6.29 3.35
CA ASP A 62 -1.60 6.89 4.03
C ASP A 62 -2.94 6.28 3.56
N LEU A 63 -3.99 6.60 4.32
CA LEU A 63 -5.36 6.15 4.06
C LEU A 63 -5.88 6.62 2.69
N HIS A 64 -5.50 7.82 2.26
CA HIS A 64 -6.01 8.41 1.01
C HIS A 64 -5.45 7.67 -0.20
N ILE A 65 -4.14 7.40 -0.22
CA ILE A 65 -3.49 6.57 -1.26
C ILE A 65 -4.12 5.18 -1.29
N CYS A 66 -4.36 4.56 -0.13
CA CYS A 66 -4.99 3.25 -0.06
C CYS A 66 -6.40 3.25 -0.69
N TYR A 67 -7.23 4.25 -0.38
CA TYR A 67 -8.57 4.36 -0.97
C TYR A 67 -8.54 4.59 -2.49
N GLU A 68 -7.62 5.42 -2.97
CA GLU A 68 -7.50 5.70 -4.41
C GLU A 68 -7.05 4.44 -5.18
N LEU A 69 -6.13 3.66 -4.63
CA LEU A 69 -5.75 2.35 -5.19
C LEU A 69 -6.97 1.41 -5.27
N LEU A 70 -7.78 1.33 -4.20
CA LEU A 70 -8.99 0.52 -4.19
C LEU A 70 -10.04 1.00 -5.21
N ALA A 71 -10.26 2.31 -5.29
CA ALA A 71 -11.22 2.90 -6.19
C ALA A 71 -10.84 2.64 -7.67
N GLU A 72 -9.57 2.86 -8.02
CA GLU A 72 -9.05 2.59 -9.36
C GLU A 72 -9.11 1.09 -9.70
N PHE A 73 -8.75 0.22 -8.75
CA PHE A 73 -8.76 -1.23 -8.95
C PHE A 73 -10.17 -1.80 -9.14
N PHE A 74 -11.10 -1.48 -8.24
CA PHE A 74 -12.45 -2.10 -8.25
C PHE A 74 -13.47 -1.36 -9.10
N SER A 75 -13.43 -0.03 -9.17
CA SER A 75 -14.48 0.76 -9.84
C SER A 75 -14.16 1.06 -11.30
N LYS A 76 -12.89 1.37 -11.60
CA LYS A 76 -12.45 1.74 -12.96
C LYS A 76 -11.85 0.57 -13.72
N GLY A 77 -11.28 -0.41 -13.02
CA GLY A 77 -10.73 -1.63 -13.61
C GLY A 77 -9.44 -1.40 -14.41
N ASP A 78 -8.81 -0.22 -14.30
CA ASP A 78 -7.57 0.10 -15.01
C ASP A 78 -6.36 -0.44 -14.23
N LYS A 79 -6.10 -1.73 -14.40
CA LYS A 79 -4.98 -2.42 -13.74
C LYS A 79 -3.62 -1.86 -14.14
N GLN A 80 -3.45 -1.35 -15.37
CA GLN A 80 -2.16 -0.77 -15.79
C GLN A 80 -1.86 0.53 -15.03
N LYS A 81 -2.89 1.34 -14.83
CA LYS A 81 -2.76 2.57 -14.03
C LYS A 81 -2.50 2.27 -12.56
N VAL A 82 -3.20 1.30 -11.97
CA VAL A 82 -2.93 0.85 -10.59
C VAL A 82 -1.50 0.33 -10.46
N LEU A 83 -1.02 -0.47 -11.42
CA LEU A 83 0.36 -0.96 -11.44
C LEU A 83 1.37 0.19 -11.51
N SER A 84 1.11 1.22 -12.33
CA SER A 84 1.94 2.43 -12.40
C SER A 84 2.03 3.13 -11.04
N TYR A 85 0.92 3.22 -10.31
CA TYR A 85 0.91 3.79 -8.96
C TYR A 85 1.68 2.95 -7.94
N LEU A 86 1.52 1.63 -7.98
CA LEU A 86 2.27 0.73 -7.11
C LEU A 86 3.78 0.83 -7.35
N ASN A 87 4.21 0.90 -8.61
CA ASN A 87 5.61 1.12 -8.98
C ASN A 87 6.15 2.46 -8.46
N LYS A 88 5.34 3.53 -8.44
CA LYS A 88 5.75 4.83 -7.87
C LYS A 88 5.93 4.74 -6.35
N ILE A 89 5.02 4.06 -5.65
CA ILE A 89 5.09 3.86 -4.20
C ILE A 89 6.36 3.10 -3.83
N THR A 90 6.70 2.04 -4.55
CA THR A 90 7.87 1.19 -4.26
C THR A 90 9.19 1.76 -4.79
N ALA A 91 9.15 2.77 -5.65
CA ALA A 91 10.33 3.54 -6.05
C ALA A 91 10.82 4.53 -4.97
N PHE A 92 10.21 4.53 -3.77
CA PHE A 92 10.60 5.37 -2.64
C PHE A 92 12.10 5.25 -2.34
N LYS A 93 12.78 6.40 -2.27
CA LYS A 93 14.19 6.51 -1.89
C LYS A 93 14.26 7.34 -0.60
N GLU A 94 14.88 6.76 0.42
CA GLU A 94 15.18 7.44 1.70
C GLU A 94 16.10 8.66 1.52
#